data_AF-A0A822GHA6-F1
#
_entry.id   AF-A0A822GHA6-F1
#
_cell.length_a   1.000
_cell.length_b   1.000
_cell.length_c   1.000
_cell.angle_alpha   90.00
_cell.angle_beta   90.00
_cell.angle_gamma   90.00
#
_symmetry.space_group_name_H-M   'P 1'
#
loop_
_entity.id
_entity.type
_entity.pdbx_description
1 polymer ?
#
loop_
_entity_poly.entity_id
_entity_poly.type
_entity_poly.pdbx_seq_one_letter_code
_entity_poly.pdbx_strand_id
1 'polypeptide(L)'
;LQTLHNVSTADKYLNKNALIDNNTNQNKNVIEIINSQLSQSQIVNTIKIKKKKNYGRLVKRLKHKFKLANVVLQKSDKSKVFHLGKLEDYRKKSEEYMAKTEAYKCLGTNDPLPDLITRTNKYLLDLRLTKWITQKQYENLCINPCEVEL
;
A
#
# COMPACT_ATOMS: atom_id res chain seq x y z
N LEU A 1 55.05 -35.60 1.57
CA LEU A 1 55.08 -35.48 0.10
C LEU A 1 53.96 -34.51 -0.32
N GLN A 2 54.34 -33.35 -0.87
CA GLN A 2 53.65 -32.46 -1.85
C GLN A 2 52.12 -32.23 -1.74
N THR A 3 51.50 -31.06 -1.89
CA THR A 3 51.88 -29.66 -2.20
C THR A 3 50.62 -28.79 -2.00
N LEU A 4 50.84 -27.56 -1.55
CA LEU A 4 50.16 -26.28 -1.89
C LEU A 4 48.96 -26.31 -2.85
N HIS A 5 47.86 -25.63 -2.49
CA HIS A 5 47.54 -24.34 -3.12
C HIS A 5 46.53 -23.50 -2.32
N ASN A 6 46.93 -22.26 -2.09
CA ASN A 6 46.15 -21.11 -1.61
C ASN A 6 44.98 -20.78 -2.55
N VAL A 7 43.90 -20.19 -2.02
CA VAL A 7 43.48 -18.81 -2.37
C VAL A 7 42.70 -18.22 -1.18
N SER A 8 43.23 -17.12 -0.63
CA SER A 8 42.55 -16.23 0.30
C SER A 8 41.78 -15.17 -0.49
N THR A 9 40.57 -14.81 -0.06
CA THR A 9 39.91 -13.61 -0.56
C THR A 9 39.13 -12.90 0.54
N ALA A 10 39.60 -11.67 0.80
CA ALA A 10 38.83 -10.53 1.27
C ALA A 10 38.54 -10.36 2.77
N ASP A 11 39.59 -10.43 3.60
CA ASP A 11 39.73 -9.48 4.72
C ASP A 11 40.79 -8.44 4.33
N LYS A 12 40.36 -7.24 3.93
CA LYS A 12 41.21 -6.03 3.83
C LYS A 12 40.37 -4.78 3.55
N TYR A 13 39.52 -4.41 4.50
CA TYR A 13 39.25 -3.00 4.73
C TYR A 13 40.35 -2.48 5.66
N LEU A 14 41.40 -1.86 5.11
CA LEU A 14 42.04 -0.70 5.71
C LEU A 14 43.10 -0.12 4.77
N ASN A 15 42.95 1.18 4.56
CA ASN A 15 44.02 2.16 4.38
C ASN A 15 44.80 2.19 3.06
N LYS A 16 44.39 3.10 2.17
CA LYS A 16 45.32 3.87 1.31
C LYS A 16 44.90 5.34 1.27
N ASN A 17 45.24 6.06 2.35
CA ASN A 17 45.60 7.47 2.23
C ASN A 17 47.05 7.52 1.72
N ALA A 18 47.24 7.52 0.40
CA ALA A 18 48.50 7.95 -0.22
C ALA A 18 48.29 8.11 -1.73
N LEU A 19 48.09 9.36 -2.17
CA LEU A 19 48.84 10.05 -3.23
C LEU A 19 48.00 11.25 -3.68
N ILE A 20 48.21 12.43 -3.08
CA ILE A 20 47.67 13.69 -3.61
C ILE A 20 48.89 14.54 -3.98
N ASP A 21 49.33 14.38 -5.23
CA ASP A 21 50.19 15.32 -5.91
C ASP A 21 49.31 16.30 -6.71
N ASN A 22 49.44 17.58 -6.35
CA ASN A 22 49.39 18.78 -7.21
C ASN A 22 48.29 18.86 -8.30
N ASN A 23 47.08 19.31 -7.93
CA ASN A 23 46.23 20.17 -8.79
C ASN A 23 45.07 20.81 -8.00
N THR A 24 45.35 21.92 -7.32
CA THR A 24 44.46 22.57 -6.33
C THR A 24 43.38 23.47 -6.93
N ASN A 25 43.50 23.93 -8.18
CA ASN A 25 42.55 24.88 -8.77
C ASN A 25 41.40 24.24 -9.56
N GLN A 26 41.60 23.08 -10.19
CA GLN A 26 40.49 22.37 -10.84
C GLN A 26 39.57 21.68 -9.84
N ASN A 27 40.12 21.18 -8.73
CA ASN A 27 39.35 20.54 -7.66
C ASN A 27 38.41 21.53 -6.92
N LYS A 28 38.80 22.81 -6.76
CA LYS A 28 37.94 23.82 -6.12
C LYS A 28 36.67 24.09 -6.95
N ASN A 29 36.80 24.26 -8.27
CA ASN A 29 35.65 24.44 -9.16
C ASN A 29 34.74 23.21 -9.16
N VAL A 30 35.31 22.00 -9.19
CA VAL A 30 34.52 20.75 -9.12
C VAL A 30 33.77 20.62 -7.79
N ILE A 31 34.40 20.97 -6.67
CA ILE A 31 33.77 20.96 -5.35
C ILE A 31 32.66 22.02 -5.25
N GLU A 32 32.84 23.22 -5.80
CA GLU A 32 31.79 24.26 -5.84
C GLU A 32 30.60 23.88 -6.72
N ILE A 33 30.85 23.23 -7.87
CA ILE A 33 29.80 22.70 -8.74
C ILE A 33 29.03 21.57 -8.04
N ILE A 34 29.72 20.64 -7.37
CA ILE A 34 29.07 19.57 -6.60
C ILE A 34 28.24 20.16 -5.46
N ASN A 35 28.76 21.15 -4.72
CA ASN A 35 28.06 21.78 -3.61
C ASN A 35 26.83 22.58 -4.05
N SER A 36 26.89 23.27 -5.19
CA SER A 36 25.75 23.98 -5.77
C SER A 36 24.67 23.01 -6.26
N GLN A 37 25.06 21.90 -6.90
CA GLN A 37 24.14 20.84 -7.31
C GLN A 37 23.51 20.11 -6.09
N LEU A 38 24.29 19.86 -5.03
CA LEU A 38 23.79 19.28 -3.78
C LEU A 38 22.78 20.22 -3.12
N SER A 39 23.09 21.51 -3.02
CA SER A 39 22.20 22.55 -2.49
C SER A 39 20.89 22.64 -3.29
N GLN A 40 20.98 22.61 -4.62
CA GLN A 40 19.80 22.62 -5.48
C GLN A 40 18.94 21.36 -5.31
N SER A 41 19.56 20.19 -5.16
CA SER A 41 18.85 18.93 -4.86
C SER A 41 18.16 18.96 -3.48
N GLN A 42 18.80 19.56 -2.47
CA GLN A 42 18.25 19.72 -1.12
C GLN A 42 17.07 20.70 -1.09
N ILE A 43 17.13 21.79 -1.87
CA ILE A 43 16.03 22.74 -2.05
C ILE A 43 14.83 22.06 -2.74
N VAL A 44 15.07 21.29 -3.81
CA VAL A 44 14.00 20.55 -4.50
C VAL A 44 13.35 19.52 -3.57
N ASN A 45 14.15 18.82 -2.76
CA ASN A 45 13.65 17.83 -1.80
C ASN A 45 12.86 18.49 -0.66
N THR A 46 13.31 19.62 -0.12
CA THR A 46 12.56 20.36 0.91
C THR A 46 11.26 20.96 0.37
N ILE A 47 11.23 21.45 -0.88
CA ILE A 47 10.01 21.91 -1.56
C ILE A 47 9.04 20.74 -1.76
N LYS A 48 9.51 19.57 -2.22
CA LYS A 48 8.69 18.35 -2.36
C LYS A 48 8.10 17.92 -1.00
N ILE A 49 8.89 17.95 0.08
CA ILE A 49 8.45 17.62 1.43
C ILE A 49 7.40 18.63 1.94
N LYS A 50 7.62 19.94 1.75
CA LYS A 50 6.66 20.99 2.14
C LYS A 50 5.35 20.87 1.35
N LYS A 51 5.41 20.60 0.04
CA LYS A 51 4.23 20.32 -0.80
C LYS A 51 3.46 19.10 -0.31
N LYS A 52 4.15 18.01 0.07
CA LYS A 52 3.54 16.79 0.63
C LYS A 52 2.85 17.03 1.97
N LYS A 53 3.47 17.82 2.87
CA LYS A 53 2.88 18.20 4.17
C LYS A 53 1.63 19.07 4.03
N ASN A 54 1.61 20.00 3.07
CA ASN A 54 0.44 20.85 2.81
C ASN A 54 -0.71 20.09 2.14
N TYR A 55 -0.40 19.14 1.24
CA TYR A 55 -1.40 18.32 0.58
C TYR A 55 -2.21 17.48 1.58
N GLY A 56 -1.54 16.81 2.53
CA GLY A 56 -2.23 16.02 3.56
C GLY A 56 -3.18 16.86 4.43
N ARG A 57 -2.77 18.09 4.80
CA ARG A 57 -3.63 19.03 5.55
C ARG A 57 -4.86 19.46 4.75
N LEU A 58 -4.68 19.73 3.46
CA LEU A 58 -5.75 20.14 2.56
C LEU A 58 -6.76 19.01 2.35
N VAL A 59 -6.28 17.79 2.11
CA VAL A 59 -7.13 16.58 2.02
C VAL A 59 -7.91 16.36 3.31
N LYS A 60 -7.29 16.53 4.49
CA LYS A 60 -7.98 16.38 5.78
C LYS A 60 -9.11 17.40 5.94
N ARG A 61 -8.87 18.67 5.58
CA ARG A 61 -9.90 19.73 5.58
C ARG A 61 -11.02 19.42 4.60
N LEU A 62 -10.68 18.96 3.39
CA LEU A 62 -11.64 18.62 2.35
C LEU A 62 -12.54 17.45 2.80
N LYS A 63 -11.94 16.38 3.35
CA LYS A 63 -12.67 15.25 3.93
C LYS A 63 -13.63 15.70 5.03
N HIS A 64 -13.20 16.59 5.91
CA HIS A 64 -14.06 17.14 6.96
C HIS A 64 -15.25 17.91 6.38
N LYS A 65 -15.01 18.77 5.38
CA LYS A 65 -16.09 19.50 4.68
C LYS A 65 -17.07 18.56 3.98
N PHE A 66 -16.57 17.53 3.31
CA PHE A 66 -17.40 16.52 2.66
C PHE A 66 -18.29 15.77 3.64
N LYS A 67 -17.75 15.39 4.81
CA LYS A 67 -18.55 14.78 5.88
C LYS A 67 -19.66 15.71 6.39
N LEU A 68 -19.37 16.99 6.62
CA LEU A 68 -20.37 17.95 7.09
C LEU A 68 -21.47 18.21 6.05
N ALA A 69 -21.12 18.21 4.77
CA ALA A 69 -22.05 18.46 3.68
C ALA A 69 -22.78 17.20 3.20
N ASN A 70 -22.50 16.01 3.77
CA ASN A 70 -22.95 14.70 3.27
C ASN A 70 -22.67 14.48 1.77
N VAL A 71 -21.54 15.01 1.29
CA VAL A 71 -21.13 14.90 -0.11
C VAL A 71 -20.06 13.82 -0.26
N VAL A 72 -20.22 12.97 -1.25
CA VAL A 72 -19.27 11.91 -1.63
C VAL A 72 -18.56 12.31 -2.92
N LEU A 73 -17.24 12.17 -2.91
CA LEU A 73 -16.41 12.25 -4.10
C LEU A 73 -15.99 10.83 -4.49
N GLN A 74 -16.56 10.30 -5.57
CA GLN A 74 -16.31 8.93 -6.03
C GLN A 74 -15.77 8.93 -7.45
N LYS A 75 -14.75 8.12 -7.70
CA LYS A 75 -14.29 7.85 -9.08
C LYS A 75 -15.21 6.80 -9.69
N SER A 76 -15.85 7.12 -10.80
CA SER A 76 -16.60 6.13 -11.57
C SER A 76 -15.62 5.19 -12.26
N ASP A 77 -15.85 3.89 -12.13
CA ASP A 77 -15.03 2.89 -12.83
C ASP A 77 -15.23 2.94 -14.35
N LYS A 78 -16.47 3.18 -14.80
CA LYS A 78 -16.83 3.22 -16.23
C LYS A 78 -16.21 4.39 -16.99
N SER A 79 -16.43 5.62 -16.53
CA SER A 79 -15.91 6.84 -17.18
C SER A 79 -14.51 7.26 -16.73
N LYS A 80 -13.97 6.67 -15.64
CA LYS A 80 -12.74 7.10 -14.95
C LYS A 80 -12.76 8.55 -14.46
N VAL A 81 -13.92 9.22 -14.48
CA VAL A 81 -14.13 10.60 -14.01
C VAL A 81 -14.55 10.59 -12.53
N PHE A 82 -14.21 11.66 -11.81
CA PHE A 82 -14.69 11.89 -10.46
C PHE A 82 -16.08 12.52 -10.48
N HIS A 83 -17.00 11.90 -9.75
CA HIS A 83 -18.35 12.40 -9.52
C HIS A 83 -18.45 12.94 -8.10
N LEU A 84 -19.10 14.08 -7.96
CA LEU A 84 -19.41 14.73 -6.70
C LEU A 84 -20.94 14.76 -6.55
N GLY A 85 -21.46 14.09 -5.52
CA GLY A 85 -22.90 14.01 -5.27
C GLY A 85 -23.20 13.77 -3.80
N LYS A 86 -24.46 13.92 -3.39
CA LYS A 86 -24.85 13.62 -2.00
C LYS A 86 -24.98 12.12 -1.80
N LEU A 87 -24.72 11.64 -0.58
CA LEU A 87 -24.85 10.22 -0.25
C LEU A 87 -26.25 9.68 -0.55
N GLU A 88 -27.26 10.50 -0.27
CA GLU A 88 -28.67 10.20 -0.47
C GLU A 88 -29.00 9.98 -1.96
N ASP A 89 -28.38 10.73 -2.86
CA ASP A 89 -28.59 10.59 -4.31
C ASP A 89 -28.08 9.24 -4.82
N TYR A 90 -26.93 8.80 -4.32
CA TYR A 90 -26.37 7.49 -4.66
C TYR A 90 -27.26 6.36 -4.14
N ARG A 91 -27.72 6.47 -2.89
CA ARG A 91 -28.63 5.49 -2.30
C ARG A 91 -29.93 5.40 -3.10
N LYS A 92 -30.56 6.54 -3.40
CA LYS A 92 -31.79 6.58 -4.20
C LYS A 92 -31.59 5.95 -5.58
N LYS A 93 -30.50 6.29 -6.27
CA LYS A 93 -30.18 5.71 -7.58
C LYS A 93 -29.97 4.20 -7.51
N SER A 94 -29.35 3.70 -6.43
CA SER A 94 -29.18 2.27 -6.22
C SER A 94 -30.53 1.57 -5.99
N GLU A 95 -31.39 2.14 -5.14
CA GLU A 95 -32.74 1.62 -4.86
C GLU A 95 -33.61 1.61 -6.13
N GLU A 96 -33.57 2.69 -6.93
CA GLU A 96 -34.26 2.78 -8.23
C GLU A 96 -33.76 1.72 -9.22
N TYR A 97 -32.44 1.49 -9.27
CA TYR A 97 -31.86 0.49 -10.15
C TYR A 97 -32.25 -0.93 -9.72
N MET A 98 -32.20 -1.23 -8.42
CA MET A 98 -32.66 -2.51 -7.85
C MET A 98 -34.13 -2.75 -8.16
N ALA A 99 -34.99 -1.75 -7.94
CA ALA A 99 -36.42 -1.83 -8.24
C ALA A 99 -36.70 -2.08 -9.74
N LYS A 100 -35.89 -1.49 -10.63
CA LYS A 100 -36.06 -1.62 -12.09
C LYS A 100 -35.58 -2.97 -12.63
N THR A 101 -34.49 -3.51 -12.06
CA THR A 101 -33.80 -4.68 -12.61
C THR A 101 -34.06 -5.96 -11.83
N GLU A 102 -34.74 -5.86 -10.68
CA GLU A 102 -34.85 -6.92 -9.67
C GLU A 102 -33.48 -7.50 -9.24
N ALA A 103 -32.39 -6.78 -9.56
CA ALA A 103 -31.04 -7.19 -9.22
C ALA A 103 -30.73 -6.80 -7.76
N TYR A 104 -29.89 -7.62 -7.11
CA TYR A 104 -29.43 -7.43 -5.73
C TYR A 104 -30.58 -7.46 -4.71
N LYS A 105 -30.99 -8.66 -4.26
CA LYS A 105 -31.96 -8.80 -3.17
C LYS A 105 -31.22 -8.70 -1.84
N CYS A 106 -31.51 -7.66 -1.05
CA CYS A 106 -30.96 -7.55 0.29
C CYS A 106 -31.49 -8.72 1.14
N LEU A 107 -30.59 -9.56 1.63
CA LEU A 107 -30.93 -10.73 2.46
C LEU A 107 -31.42 -10.31 3.87
N GLY A 108 -31.32 -9.02 4.21
CA GLY A 108 -31.83 -8.45 5.46
C GLY A 108 -31.12 -9.07 6.66
N THR A 109 -31.89 -9.44 7.69
CA THR A 109 -31.41 -10.17 8.86
C THR A 109 -31.09 -11.64 8.59
N ASN A 110 -31.49 -12.19 7.44
CA ASN A 110 -31.23 -13.57 7.05
C ASN A 110 -29.95 -13.66 6.21
N ASP A 111 -28.88 -13.01 6.66
CA ASP A 111 -27.57 -13.15 6.04
C ASP A 111 -27.03 -14.58 6.31
N PRO A 112 -26.87 -15.44 5.29
CA PRO A 112 -26.35 -16.79 5.48
C PRO A 112 -24.83 -16.78 5.70
N LEU A 113 -24.13 -15.66 5.47
CA LEU A 113 -22.67 -15.60 5.49
C LEU A 113 -22.06 -15.99 6.84
N PRO A 114 -22.54 -15.48 7.99
CA PRO A 114 -21.93 -15.81 9.28
C PRO A 114 -22.10 -17.29 9.64
N ASP A 115 -23.27 -17.87 9.36
CA ASP A 115 -23.51 -19.31 9.58
C ASP A 115 -22.65 -20.16 8.65
N LEU A 116 -22.55 -19.78 7.37
CA LEU A 116 -21.76 -20.50 6.38
C LEU A 116 -20.26 -20.48 6.73
N ILE A 117 -19.72 -19.34 7.15
CA ILE A 117 -18.33 -19.21 7.60
C ILE A 117 -18.10 -20.10 8.82
N THR A 118 -18.98 -20.03 9.82
CA THR A 118 -18.86 -20.81 11.05
C THR A 118 -18.89 -22.32 10.76
N ARG A 119 -19.84 -22.75 9.94
CA ARG A 119 -19.98 -24.15 9.53
C ARG A 119 -18.76 -24.65 8.75
N THR A 120 -18.25 -23.84 7.83
CA THR A 120 -17.09 -24.20 7.01
C THR A 120 -15.82 -24.30 7.85
N ASN A 121 -15.56 -23.30 8.71
CA ASN A 121 -14.39 -23.31 9.59
C ASN A 121 -14.44 -24.46 10.61
N LYS A 122 -15.64 -24.79 11.11
CA LYS A 122 -15.85 -25.97 11.96
C LYS A 122 -15.52 -27.27 11.21
N TYR A 123 -16.01 -27.42 9.99
CA TYR A 123 -15.71 -28.59 9.16
C TYR A 123 -14.21 -28.73 8.86
N LEU A 124 -13.53 -27.63 8.52
CA LEU A 124 -12.07 -27.63 8.32
C LEU A 124 -11.31 -28.01 9.59
N LEU A 125 -11.79 -27.60 10.76
CA LEU A 125 -11.20 -27.98 12.04
C LEU A 125 -11.37 -29.50 12.28
N ASP A 126 -12.55 -30.04 12.02
CA ASP A 126 -12.82 -31.48 12.17
C ASP A 126 -11.91 -32.31 11.24
N LEU A 127 -11.73 -31.89 9.99
CA LEU A 127 -10.80 -32.53 9.03
C LEU A 127 -9.34 -32.49 9.50
N ARG A 128 -8.94 -31.42 10.18
CA ARG A 128 -7.60 -31.31 10.76
C ARG A 128 -7.44 -32.27 11.94
N LEU A 129 -8.44 -32.36 12.82
CA LEU A 129 -8.42 -33.25 13.99
C LEU A 129 -8.39 -34.72 13.57
N THR A 130 -9.08 -35.09 12.50
CA THR A 130 -9.04 -36.44 11.92
C THR A 130 -7.77 -36.72 11.09
N LYS A 131 -6.88 -35.73 10.93
CA LYS A 131 -5.62 -35.78 10.15
C LYS A 131 -5.79 -35.98 8.64
N TRP A 132 -6.91 -35.53 8.07
CA TRP A 132 -7.14 -35.55 6.63
C TRP A 132 -6.46 -34.38 5.91
N ILE A 133 -6.21 -33.29 6.64
CA ILE A 133 -5.47 -32.12 6.16
C ILE A 133 -4.35 -31.74 7.13
N THR A 134 -3.29 -31.14 6.60
CA THR A 134 -2.16 -30.61 7.37
C THR A 134 -2.49 -29.25 8.02
N GLN A 135 -1.71 -28.86 9.03
CA GLN A 135 -1.81 -27.54 9.67
C GLN A 135 -1.80 -26.39 8.66
N LYS A 136 -0.84 -26.43 7.74
CA LYS A 136 -0.64 -25.39 6.75
C LYS A 136 -1.82 -25.29 5.76
N GLN A 137 -2.43 -26.41 5.41
CA GLN A 137 -3.63 -26.43 4.59
C GLN A 137 -4.83 -25.85 5.35
N TYR A 138 -4.99 -26.18 6.63
CA TYR A 138 -6.04 -25.60 7.47
C TYR A 138 -5.94 -24.07 7.56
N GLU A 139 -4.76 -23.53 7.83
CA GLU A 139 -4.54 -22.07 7.93
C GLU A 139 -4.84 -21.35 6.61
N ASN A 140 -4.48 -21.95 5.47
CA ASN A 140 -4.73 -21.37 4.15
C ASN A 140 -6.21 -21.45 3.72
N LEU A 141 -6.95 -22.45 4.19
CA LEU A 141 -8.34 -22.69 3.81
C LEU A 141 -9.34 -22.04 4.78
N CYS A 142 -8.90 -21.72 6.00
CA CYS A 142 -9.74 -21.09 7.01
C CYS A 142 -10.23 -19.73 6.52
N ILE A 143 -11.53 -19.50 6.64
CA ILE A 143 -12.18 -18.30 6.13
C ILE A 143 -12.11 -17.22 7.20
N ASN A 144 -11.49 -16.09 6.88
CA ASN A 144 -11.42 -14.91 7.75
C ASN A 144 -12.74 -14.13 7.67
N PRO A 145 -13.51 -14.00 8.76
CA PRO A 145 -14.81 -13.32 8.72
C PRO A 145 -14.76 -11.85 8.27
N CYS A 146 -13.61 -11.20 8.41
CA CYS A 146 -13.42 -9.79 8.05
C CYS A 146 -13.11 -9.57 6.56
N GLU A 147 -12.88 -10.63 5.79
CA GLU A 147 -12.44 -10.55 4.39
C GLU A 147 -13.51 -11.05 3.39
N VAL A 148 -14.69 -11.46 3.88
CA VAL A 148 -15.74 -12.07 3.06
C VAL A 148 -16.92 -11.12 2.88
N GLU A 149 -17.40 -11.01 1.65
CA GLU A 149 -18.59 -10.25 1.26
C GLU A 149 -19.47 -11.15 0.36
N LEU A 150 -20.80 -11.02 0.47
CA LEU A 150 -21.81 -11.71 -0.36
C LEU A 150 -22.32 -10.82 -1.50
#